data_AF-A0A372QYC5-F1
#
_entry.id   AF-A0A372QYC5-F1
#
_cell.length_a   1.000
_cell.length_b   1.000
_cell.length_c   1.000
_cell.angle_alpha   90.00
_cell.angle_beta   90.00
_cell.angle_gamma   90.00
#
_symmetry.space_group_name_H-M   'P 1'
#
loop_
_entity.id
_entity.type
_entity.pdbx_description
1 polymer ?
#
loop_
_entity_poly.entity_id
_entity_poly.type
_entity_poly.pdbx_seq_one_letter_code
_entity_poly.pdbx_strand_id
1 'polypeptide(L)'
;MAASSTAVVELGFAEPPESPLIAENFPSKIGGRPAWLNPEHILLAEQVRCEVCCKPMILLVQLYTPEDYPPEAFHRTIYVFCCKNGSCHKISWRKSFKVFRSQLPKNNIYWPENESSLDSTTKKKSPAKQCIVCGLLGSKMCGKCNQVNYCSKEHQIEHWTSGQHKIHCNTISTTSITEEHNNHCRKLVLFPEFEIVTEQEGKDQEEEEDYGERDGDNNLSNSKALVPVGDEVYENTGVDVDKAFLKFQKRIEPYPEQIIRYNRIEYESENNPEPLWVSDIDKPTVQDINPCPHCGQERTLEFQILSTLLNYLEIDHLQQSSLDWGTLLIYSCKYNCHVENMYYINEILWRQNFSDDGLNWKRNLK
;
A
#
# COMPACT_ATOMS: atom_id res chain seq x y z
N MET A 1 17.22 -19.59 -29.01
CA MET A 1 17.43 -18.38 -28.19
C MET A 1 16.07 -17.98 -27.71
N ALA A 2 15.75 -18.28 -26.44
CA ALA A 2 14.49 -17.84 -25.86
C ALA A 2 14.57 -16.32 -25.70
N ALA A 3 13.59 -15.59 -26.24
CA ALA A 3 13.44 -14.18 -25.98
C ALA A 3 13.38 -14.00 -24.46
N SER A 4 14.31 -13.22 -23.91
CA SER A 4 14.26 -12.86 -22.50
C SER A 4 13.06 -11.92 -22.33
N SER A 5 11.94 -12.45 -21.86
CA SER A 5 10.82 -11.62 -21.43
C SER A 5 11.30 -10.79 -20.24
N THR A 6 11.33 -9.48 -20.40
CA THR A 6 11.46 -8.55 -19.28
C THR A 6 10.35 -8.85 -18.28
N ALA A 7 10.67 -8.91 -16.98
CA ALA A 7 9.64 -9.07 -15.96
C ALA A 7 8.63 -7.92 -16.07
N VAL A 8 7.36 -8.28 -16.27
CA VAL A 8 6.28 -7.32 -16.53
C VAL A 8 5.90 -6.63 -15.23
N VAL A 9 5.89 -5.30 -15.23
CA VAL A 9 5.41 -4.51 -14.09
C VAL A 9 3.88 -4.49 -14.13
N GLU A 10 3.23 -4.79 -12.99
CA GLU A 10 1.79 -4.62 -12.85
C GLU A 10 1.48 -3.26 -12.22
N LEU A 11 0.63 -2.49 -12.88
CA LEU A 11 0.13 -1.20 -12.41
C LEU A 11 -1.13 -1.44 -11.58
N GLY A 12 -1.23 -0.79 -10.42
CA GLY A 12 -2.43 -0.83 -9.59
C GLY A 12 -3.23 0.45 -9.67
N PHE A 13 -4.55 0.33 -9.74
CA PHE A 13 -5.52 1.44 -9.81
C PHE A 13 -6.53 1.32 -8.67
N ALA A 14 -7.03 2.46 -8.18
CA ALA A 14 -7.97 2.50 -7.08
C ALA A 14 -9.41 2.53 -7.59
N GLU A 15 -10.19 1.51 -7.26
CA GLU A 15 -11.59 1.40 -7.65
C GLU A 15 -12.52 1.27 -6.44
N PRO A 16 -13.78 1.77 -6.53
CA PRO A 16 -14.79 1.44 -5.53
C PRO A 16 -14.99 -0.08 -5.48
N PRO A 17 -15.01 -0.70 -4.29
CA PRO A 17 -15.13 -2.15 -4.19
C PRO A 17 -16.49 -2.63 -4.71
N GLU A 18 -16.50 -3.61 -5.61
CA GLU A 18 -17.73 -4.25 -6.10
C GLU A 18 -18.39 -5.14 -5.05
N SER A 19 -17.59 -5.65 -4.12
CA SER A 19 -18.02 -6.52 -3.02
C SER A 19 -17.28 -6.20 -1.72
N PRO A 20 -17.78 -6.63 -0.54
CA PRO A 20 -17.08 -6.40 0.72
C PRO A 20 -15.65 -6.97 0.72
N LEU A 21 -14.65 -6.12 1.00
CA LEU A 21 -13.24 -6.49 1.05
C LEU A 21 -12.90 -7.22 2.37
N ILE A 22 -13.32 -8.48 2.47
CA ILE A 22 -13.15 -9.37 3.63
C ILE A 22 -11.96 -10.32 3.45
N ALA A 23 -11.47 -10.91 4.55
CA ALA A 23 -10.22 -11.67 4.56
C ALA A 23 -10.28 -12.94 3.69
N GLU A 24 -11.47 -13.53 3.55
CA GLU A 24 -11.79 -14.69 2.73
C GLU A 24 -11.44 -14.49 1.24
N ASN A 25 -11.47 -13.24 0.77
CA ASN A 25 -11.23 -12.89 -0.64
C ASN A 25 -9.79 -12.39 -0.88
N PHE A 26 -8.92 -12.38 0.15
CA PHE A 26 -7.54 -11.92 0.07
C PHE A 26 -7.35 -10.55 -0.63
N PRO A 27 -8.03 -9.49 -0.19
CA PRO A 27 -8.12 -8.26 -0.97
C PRO A 27 -6.80 -7.50 -1.00
N SER A 28 -6.51 -6.92 -2.17
CA SER A 28 -5.58 -5.80 -2.33
C SER A 28 -6.39 -4.50 -2.25
N LYS A 29 -6.02 -3.61 -1.32
CA LYS A 29 -6.87 -2.45 -0.97
C LYS A 29 -6.11 -1.27 -0.36
N ILE A 30 -6.72 -0.09 -0.49
CA ILE A 30 -6.34 1.13 0.21
C ILE A 30 -7.19 1.25 1.47
N GLY A 31 -6.58 1.71 2.57
CA GLY A 31 -7.31 2.18 3.74
C GLY A 31 -8.26 1.18 4.39
N GLY A 32 -9.28 1.71 5.08
CA GLY A 32 -10.25 0.92 5.82
C GLY A 32 -9.65 0.11 6.97
N ARG A 33 -10.33 -0.97 7.36
CA ARG A 33 -9.81 -1.93 8.35
C ARG A 33 -8.97 -2.99 7.63
N PRO A 34 -7.89 -3.51 8.26
CA PRO A 34 -7.15 -4.62 7.67
C PRO A 34 -8.02 -5.87 7.56
N ALA A 35 -7.95 -6.54 6.41
CA ALA A 35 -8.43 -7.91 6.25
C ALA A 35 -7.27 -8.84 6.63
N TRP A 36 -7.33 -9.37 7.85
CA TRP A 36 -6.20 -10.10 8.42
C TRP A 36 -6.08 -11.50 7.82
N LEU A 37 -4.93 -11.76 7.19
CA LEU A 37 -4.58 -13.08 6.66
C LEU A 37 -4.53 -14.12 7.78
N ASN A 38 -4.02 -13.77 8.96
CA ASN A 38 -4.14 -14.61 10.15
C ASN A 38 -5.22 -14.03 11.08
N PRO A 39 -6.41 -14.65 11.18
CA PRO A 39 -7.51 -14.10 11.96
C PRO A 39 -7.35 -14.25 13.48
N GLU A 40 -6.46 -15.15 13.95
CA GLU A 40 -6.23 -15.41 15.38
C GLU A 40 -5.12 -14.53 15.95
N HIS A 41 -4.07 -14.30 15.18
CA HIS A 41 -2.91 -13.52 15.60
C HIS A 41 -2.86 -12.27 14.74
N ILE A 42 -3.47 -11.19 15.25
CA ILE A 42 -3.52 -9.89 14.59
C ILE A 42 -2.64 -8.86 15.33
N LEU A 43 -2.22 -7.82 14.63
CA LEU A 43 -1.29 -6.82 15.18
C LEU A 43 -1.88 -6.03 16.37
N LEU A 44 -1.05 -5.83 17.39
CA LEU A 44 -1.31 -4.95 18.53
C LEU A 44 -1.09 -3.48 18.16
N ALA A 45 -1.82 -2.56 18.79
CA ALA A 45 -1.59 -1.12 18.63
C ALA A 45 -0.16 -0.70 18.98
N GLU A 46 0.48 -1.40 19.92
CA GLU A 46 1.86 -1.16 20.33
C GLU A 46 2.87 -1.44 19.23
N GLN A 47 2.61 -2.45 18.39
CA GLN A 47 3.46 -2.82 17.24
C GLN A 47 3.29 -1.81 16.10
N VAL A 48 2.10 -1.23 15.98
CA VAL A 48 1.69 -0.33 14.89
C VAL A 48 1.61 1.12 15.36
N ARG A 49 2.45 1.51 16.33
CA ARG A 49 2.47 2.87 16.91
C ARG A 49 3.46 3.77 16.19
N CYS A 50 3.04 5.01 15.91
CA CYS A 50 3.94 6.05 15.44
C CYS A 50 4.93 6.41 16.54
N GLU A 51 6.22 6.40 16.25
CA GLU A 51 7.27 6.69 17.23
C GLU A 51 7.51 8.20 17.43
N VAL A 52 6.78 9.05 16.70
CA VAL A 52 6.78 10.51 16.91
C VAL A 52 5.66 10.91 17.88
N CYS A 53 4.41 10.58 17.58
CA CYS A 53 3.25 11.02 18.37
C CYS A 53 2.72 9.96 19.34
N CYS A 54 3.27 8.74 19.32
CA CYS A 54 2.86 7.61 20.16
C CYS A 54 1.41 7.13 19.97
N LYS A 55 0.72 7.58 18.92
CA LYS A 55 -0.64 7.11 18.59
C LYS A 55 -0.60 5.89 17.67
N PRO A 56 -1.62 5.00 17.72
CA PRO A 56 -1.77 3.93 16.74
C PRO A 56 -1.85 4.50 15.32
N MET A 57 -1.12 3.89 14.40
CA MET A 57 -1.21 4.17 12.97
C MET A 57 -2.38 3.42 12.35
N ILE A 58 -2.79 3.85 11.16
CA ILE A 58 -3.90 3.27 10.41
C ILE A 58 -3.40 2.65 9.11
N LEU A 59 -4.16 1.69 8.58
CA LEU A 59 -3.81 1.00 7.35
C LEU A 59 -3.79 2.01 6.19
N LEU A 60 -2.67 2.07 5.47
CA LEU A 60 -2.53 2.83 4.23
C LEU A 60 -2.84 1.93 3.03
N VAL A 61 -2.12 0.83 2.91
CA VAL A 61 -2.26 -0.16 1.83
C VAL A 61 -2.15 -1.56 2.41
N GLN A 62 -2.95 -2.48 1.89
CA GLN A 62 -2.81 -3.92 2.07
C GLN A 62 -2.72 -4.54 0.67
N LEU A 63 -1.68 -5.32 0.40
CA LEU A 63 -1.48 -5.95 -0.90
C LEU A 63 -1.35 -7.46 -0.74
N TYR A 64 -2.19 -8.22 -1.42
CA TYR A 64 -2.03 -9.67 -1.55
C TYR A 64 -0.97 -9.96 -2.61
N THR A 65 0.06 -10.69 -2.21
CA THR A 65 1.34 -10.86 -2.93
C THR A 65 1.78 -12.33 -2.81
N PRO A 66 0.98 -13.28 -3.33
CA PRO A 66 1.22 -14.71 -3.19
C PRO A 66 2.52 -15.12 -3.87
N GLU A 67 3.16 -16.16 -3.36
CA GLU A 67 4.43 -16.67 -3.86
C GLU A 67 4.44 -18.20 -3.83
N ASP A 68 5.03 -18.81 -4.85
CA ASP A 68 5.13 -20.28 -4.94
C ASP A 68 6.14 -20.87 -3.96
N TYR A 69 7.12 -20.07 -3.53
CA TYR A 69 8.18 -20.51 -2.63
C TYR A 69 8.56 -19.45 -1.57
N PRO A 70 8.82 -19.87 -0.30
CA PRO A 70 8.60 -21.22 0.23
C PRO A 70 7.10 -21.54 0.36
N PRO A 71 6.68 -22.80 0.64
CA PRO A 71 5.28 -23.18 0.70
C PRO A 71 4.41 -22.29 1.61
N GLU A 72 5.00 -21.75 2.67
CA GLU A 72 4.36 -20.84 3.61
C GLU A 72 4.04 -19.45 3.01
N ALA A 73 4.63 -19.11 1.87
CA ALA A 73 4.40 -17.86 1.14
C ALA A 73 3.21 -17.90 0.18
N PHE A 74 2.55 -19.06 0.05
CA PHE A 74 1.44 -19.24 -0.89
C PHE A 74 0.35 -18.18 -0.70
N HIS A 75 -0.14 -18.00 0.53
CA HIS A 75 -0.88 -16.81 0.88
C HIS A 75 0.08 -15.83 1.56
N ARG A 76 0.33 -14.70 0.94
CA ARG A 76 1.22 -13.69 1.47
C ARG A 76 0.59 -12.32 1.30
N THR A 77 0.63 -11.54 2.37
CA THR A 77 0.03 -10.20 2.39
C THR A 77 1.01 -9.24 3.03
N ILE A 78 1.22 -8.10 2.39
CA ILE A 78 1.99 -6.98 2.94
C ILE A 78 1.01 -5.89 3.38
N TYR A 79 1.17 -5.45 4.62
CA TYR A 79 0.41 -4.36 5.22
C TYR A 79 1.32 -3.16 5.43
N VAL A 80 0.92 -2.01 4.92
CA VAL A 80 1.60 -0.72 5.11
C VAL A 80 0.71 0.14 6.00
N PHE A 81 1.24 0.56 7.14
CA PHE A 81 0.57 1.45 8.08
C PHE A 81 1.29 2.80 8.13
N CYS A 82 0.54 3.89 8.30
CA CYS A 82 1.14 5.20 8.48
C CYS A 82 0.39 6.06 9.52
N CYS A 83 1.11 7.05 10.06
CA CYS A 83 0.51 8.05 10.93
C CYS A 83 -0.34 9.01 10.09
N LYS A 84 -1.61 9.22 10.43
CA LYS A 84 -2.50 10.18 9.72
C LYS A 84 -2.04 11.65 9.85
N ASN A 85 -1.16 11.96 10.83
CA ASN A 85 -0.64 13.31 11.03
C ASN A 85 0.67 13.52 10.24
N GLY A 86 0.61 14.27 9.14
CA GLY A 86 1.75 14.57 8.27
C GLY A 86 2.88 15.36 8.94
N SER A 87 2.63 16.08 10.05
CA SER A 87 3.72 16.67 10.83
C SER A 87 4.67 15.61 11.40
N CYS A 88 4.18 14.40 11.71
CA CYS A 88 5.03 13.29 12.14
C CYS A 88 5.96 12.84 11.01
N HIS A 89 5.47 12.81 9.77
CA HIS A 89 6.25 12.43 8.59
C HIS A 89 7.35 13.45 8.29
N LYS A 90 7.06 14.74 8.50
CA LYS A 90 8.04 15.83 8.37
C LYS A 90 9.15 15.75 9.42
N ILE A 91 8.81 15.36 10.66
CA ILE A 91 9.79 15.13 11.73
C ILE A 91 10.62 13.88 11.44
N SER A 92 9.97 12.77 11.13
CA SER A 92 10.62 11.51 10.77
C SER A 92 9.63 10.54 10.13
N TRP A 93 9.72 10.40 8.81
CA TRP A 93 8.92 9.42 8.07
C TRP A 93 9.25 7.99 8.48
N ARG A 94 10.52 7.66 8.75
CA ARG A 94 10.94 6.32 9.23
C ARG A 94 10.23 5.89 10.52
N LYS A 95 9.84 6.86 11.35
CA LYS A 95 9.10 6.66 12.62
C LYS A 95 7.58 6.71 12.45
N SER A 96 7.11 7.07 11.26
CA SER A 96 5.71 7.35 10.94
C SER A 96 5.10 6.36 9.95
N PHE A 97 5.87 5.35 9.55
CA PHE A 97 5.43 4.21 8.74
C PHE A 97 5.84 2.89 9.41
N LYS A 98 5.07 1.84 9.16
CA LYS A 98 5.43 0.45 9.47
C LYS A 98 4.95 -0.46 8.35
N VAL A 99 5.76 -1.45 8.00
CA VAL A 99 5.42 -2.45 6.99
C VAL A 99 5.53 -3.83 7.62
N PHE A 100 4.49 -4.64 7.43
CA PHE A 100 4.43 -6.00 7.95
C PHE A 100 4.08 -6.97 6.84
N ARG A 101 4.83 -8.06 6.74
CA ARG A 101 4.50 -9.21 5.91
C ARG A 101 3.88 -10.31 6.76
N SER A 102 2.76 -10.87 6.33
CA SER A 102 2.13 -12.08 6.87
C SER A 102 2.12 -13.17 5.81
N GLN A 103 2.26 -14.42 6.23
CA GLN A 103 2.39 -15.58 5.36
C GLN A 103 1.64 -16.78 5.94
N LEU A 104 0.93 -17.51 5.08
CA LEU A 104 0.29 -18.79 5.38
C LEU A 104 0.47 -19.77 4.21
N PRO A 105 0.75 -21.05 4.49
CA PRO A 105 0.79 -22.06 3.44
C PRO A 105 -0.58 -22.29 2.81
N LYS A 106 -0.57 -22.81 1.58
CA LYS A 106 -1.77 -23.21 0.84
C LYS A 106 -2.74 -24.02 1.69
N ASN A 107 -2.22 -25.06 2.33
CA ASN A 107 -2.97 -25.86 3.28
C ASN A 107 -2.85 -25.26 4.68
N ASN A 108 -3.88 -24.55 5.12
CA ASN A 108 -3.93 -23.96 6.45
C ASN A 108 -5.35 -24.06 7.03
N ILE A 109 -5.45 -23.87 8.36
CA ILE A 109 -6.71 -24.04 9.10
C ILE A 109 -7.69 -22.88 8.95
N TYR A 110 -7.26 -21.75 8.38
CA TYR A 110 -8.06 -20.53 8.28
C TYR A 110 -8.75 -20.43 6.91
N TRP A 111 -8.01 -20.78 5.86
CA TRP A 111 -8.44 -20.69 4.46
C TRP A 111 -8.24 -22.04 3.74
N PRO A 112 -8.99 -23.09 4.12
CA PRO A 112 -8.88 -24.38 3.46
C PRO A 112 -9.49 -24.34 2.05
N GLU A 113 -8.86 -24.97 1.05
CA GLU A 113 -9.45 -25.10 -0.30
C GLU A 113 -10.79 -25.84 -0.28
N ASN A 114 -10.94 -26.81 0.62
CA ASN A 114 -12.17 -27.58 0.81
C ASN A 114 -12.39 -27.80 2.31
N GLU A 115 -13.60 -27.60 2.83
CA GLU A 115 -13.90 -27.82 4.26
C GLU A 115 -13.60 -29.26 4.71
N SER A 116 -13.62 -30.22 3.79
CA SER A 116 -13.29 -31.64 4.04
C SER A 116 -11.79 -31.91 4.27
N SER A 117 -10.90 -30.97 3.95
CA SER A 117 -9.46 -31.09 4.23
C SER A 117 -9.09 -30.77 5.69
N LEU A 118 -10.05 -30.24 6.46
CA LEU A 118 -9.90 -30.03 7.89
C LEU A 118 -10.15 -31.35 8.63
N ASP A 119 -9.14 -31.85 9.34
CA ASP A 119 -9.30 -33.01 10.20
C ASP A 119 -10.39 -32.76 11.25
N SER A 120 -11.22 -33.77 11.53
CA SER A 120 -12.31 -33.70 12.52
C SER A 120 -11.87 -33.28 13.94
N THR A 121 -10.56 -33.34 14.23
CA THR A 121 -9.93 -32.91 15.49
C THR A 121 -9.44 -31.46 15.48
N THR A 122 -9.41 -30.78 14.34
CA THR A 122 -9.06 -29.35 14.26
C THR A 122 -10.20 -28.51 14.85
N LYS A 123 -10.02 -28.06 16.09
CA LYS A 123 -10.90 -27.06 16.68
C LYS A 123 -10.80 -25.79 15.82
N LYS A 124 -11.91 -25.36 15.19
CA LYS A 124 -12.01 -24.03 14.57
C LYS A 124 -11.58 -23.00 15.60
N LYS A 125 -10.39 -22.42 15.42
CA LYS A 125 -9.84 -21.45 16.34
C LYS A 125 -10.62 -20.14 16.20
N SER A 126 -10.95 -19.52 17.33
CA SER A 126 -11.76 -18.30 17.34
C SER A 126 -10.94 -17.10 16.86
N PRO A 127 -11.49 -16.25 15.97
CA PRO A 127 -10.80 -15.04 15.55
C PRO A 127 -10.52 -14.11 16.74
N ALA A 128 -9.45 -13.35 16.65
CA ALA A 128 -9.07 -12.35 17.63
C ALA A 128 -10.16 -11.29 17.78
N LYS A 129 -10.38 -10.84 19.02
CA LYS A 129 -11.26 -9.69 19.29
C LYS A 129 -10.63 -8.43 18.70
N GLN A 130 -11.27 -7.85 17.71
CA GLN A 130 -10.76 -6.66 17.02
C GLN A 130 -11.26 -5.36 17.67
N CYS A 131 -10.47 -4.30 17.50
CA CYS A 131 -10.88 -2.94 17.78
C CYS A 131 -12.02 -2.55 16.84
N ILE A 132 -13.15 -2.11 17.40
CA ILE A 132 -14.34 -1.72 16.63
C ILE A 132 -14.09 -0.58 15.63
N VAL A 133 -13.07 0.25 15.91
CA VAL A 133 -12.66 1.38 15.08
C VAL A 133 -11.72 0.91 13.98
N CYS A 134 -10.50 0.47 14.31
CA CYS A 134 -9.44 0.26 13.32
C CYS A 134 -9.12 -1.19 12.95
N GLY A 135 -9.74 -2.19 13.59
CA GLY A 135 -9.48 -3.60 13.29
C GLY A 135 -8.19 -4.20 13.88
N LEU A 136 -7.30 -3.42 14.50
CA LEU A 136 -6.16 -3.96 15.30
C LEU A 136 -6.66 -4.77 16.51
N LEU A 137 -5.78 -5.50 17.19
CA LEU A 137 -6.13 -6.27 18.38
C LEU A 137 -6.81 -5.40 19.45
N GLY A 138 -8.03 -5.78 19.82
CA GLY A 138 -8.84 -5.14 20.84
C GLY A 138 -8.43 -5.57 22.24
N SER A 139 -7.23 -5.15 22.69
CA SER A 139 -6.68 -5.51 24.01
C SER A 139 -7.41 -4.89 25.21
N LYS A 140 -8.28 -3.91 24.98
CA LYS A 140 -9.07 -3.22 25.99
C LYS A 140 -10.56 -3.42 25.72
N MET A 141 -11.37 -3.40 26.76
CA MET A 141 -12.82 -3.58 26.66
C MET A 141 -13.55 -2.40 27.29
N CYS A 142 -14.73 -2.06 26.78
CA CYS A 142 -15.57 -1.02 27.38
C CYS A 142 -15.95 -1.42 28.82
N GLY A 143 -15.44 -0.69 29.82
CA GLY A 143 -15.70 -1.01 31.23
C GLY A 143 -17.16 -0.87 31.69
N LYS A 144 -18.05 -0.32 30.85
CA LYS A 144 -19.49 -0.19 31.15
C LYS A 144 -20.31 -1.36 30.61
N CYS A 145 -20.16 -1.71 29.33
CA CYS A 145 -20.94 -2.78 28.69
C CYS A 145 -20.23 -4.13 28.59
N ASN A 146 -18.90 -4.15 28.61
CA ASN A 146 -18.08 -5.34 28.36
C ASN A 146 -18.37 -6.07 27.02
N GLN A 147 -18.89 -5.35 26.02
CA GLN A 147 -19.27 -5.93 24.71
C GLN A 147 -18.35 -5.50 23.56
N VAL A 148 -17.72 -4.33 23.68
CA VAL A 148 -16.92 -3.71 22.61
C VAL A 148 -15.45 -3.66 23.02
N ASN A 149 -14.57 -3.98 22.07
CA ASN A 149 -13.12 -3.99 22.26
C ASN A 149 -12.45 -2.84 21.53
N TYR A 150 -11.34 -2.35 22.10
CA TYR A 150 -10.54 -1.23 21.61
C TYR A 150 -9.06 -1.59 21.69
N CYS A 151 -8.27 -1.15 20.73
CA CYS A 151 -6.82 -1.32 20.79
C CYS A 151 -6.15 -0.26 21.66
N SER A 152 -6.81 0.88 21.90
CA SER A 152 -6.24 2.03 22.59
C SER A 152 -7.30 2.84 23.33
N LYS A 153 -6.87 3.74 24.23
CA LYS A 153 -7.79 4.65 24.93
C LYS A 153 -8.34 5.70 23.96
N GLU A 154 -7.53 6.10 23.00
CA GLU A 154 -7.85 7.06 21.96
C GLU A 154 -9.03 6.57 21.12
N HIS A 155 -8.98 5.33 20.61
CA HIS A 155 -10.10 4.77 19.83
C HIS A 155 -11.36 4.53 20.69
N GLN A 156 -11.21 4.27 21.98
CA GLN A 156 -12.35 4.22 22.89
C GLN A 156 -13.03 5.59 23.01
N ILE A 157 -12.26 6.67 23.14
CA ILE A 157 -12.80 8.04 23.21
C ILE A 157 -13.47 8.42 21.90
N GLU A 158 -12.82 8.19 20.76
CA GLU A 158 -13.40 8.50 19.44
C GLU A 158 -14.70 7.74 19.19
N HIS A 159 -14.76 6.45 19.53
CA HIS A 159 -16.00 5.68 19.42
C HIS A 159 -17.08 6.15 20.42
N TRP A 160 -16.68 6.59 21.62
CA TRP A 160 -17.59 7.14 22.62
C TRP A 160 -18.28 8.41 22.15
N THR A 161 -17.53 9.32 21.52
CA THR A 161 -18.01 10.61 21.03
C THR A 161 -18.62 10.49 19.64
N SER A 162 -17.80 10.13 18.66
CA SER A 162 -18.10 10.18 17.23
C SER A 162 -18.90 8.95 16.78
N GLY A 163 -18.64 7.78 17.38
CA GLY A 163 -19.44 6.57 17.18
C GLY A 163 -20.69 6.50 18.04
N GLN A 164 -20.98 7.55 18.82
CA GLN A 164 -22.13 7.64 19.73
C GLN A 164 -22.29 6.44 20.68
N HIS A 165 -21.21 5.72 20.99
CA HIS A 165 -21.28 4.57 21.88
C HIS A 165 -21.83 4.96 23.26
N LYS A 166 -21.66 6.22 23.70
CA LYS A 166 -22.27 6.72 24.95
C LYS A 166 -23.78 6.51 25.04
N ILE A 167 -24.50 6.59 23.91
CA ILE A 167 -25.95 6.43 23.78
C ILE A 167 -26.30 4.94 23.68
N HIS A 168 -25.52 4.22 22.89
CA HIS A 168 -25.76 2.80 22.58
C HIS A 168 -25.03 1.83 23.52
N CYS A 169 -24.46 2.33 24.62
CA CYS A 169 -23.76 1.50 25.59
C CYS A 169 -24.80 0.73 26.42
N ASN A 170 -24.63 -0.59 26.54
CA ASN A 170 -25.56 -1.54 27.17
C ASN A 170 -26.83 -1.87 26.38
N THR A 171 -27.00 -1.34 25.16
CA THR A 171 -27.99 -1.85 24.21
C THR A 171 -27.40 -2.99 23.39
N ILE A 172 -28.24 -3.95 23.02
CA ILE A 172 -27.84 -5.10 22.18
C ILE A 172 -27.42 -4.53 20.81
N SER A 173 -26.15 -4.75 20.43
CA SER A 173 -25.46 -4.11 19.31
C SER A 173 -25.83 -4.65 17.92
N THR A 174 -27.13 -4.80 17.63
CA THR A 174 -27.62 -5.42 16.37
C THR A 174 -28.62 -4.58 15.61
N THR A 175 -28.74 -3.27 15.89
CA THR A 175 -29.60 -2.38 15.10
C THR A 175 -28.78 -1.72 13.99
N SER A 176 -29.38 -1.52 12.80
CA SER A 176 -28.75 -0.84 11.66
C SER A 176 -28.14 0.52 12.04
N ILE A 177 -28.82 1.24 12.93
CA ILE A 177 -28.41 2.55 13.46
C ILE A 177 -27.06 2.48 14.19
N THR A 178 -26.77 1.41 14.93
CA THR A 178 -25.47 1.28 15.62
C THR A 178 -24.32 1.14 14.63
N GLU A 179 -24.54 0.43 13.52
CA GLU A 179 -23.50 0.24 12.50
C GLU A 179 -23.28 1.49 11.65
N GLU A 180 -24.33 2.26 11.37
CA GLU A 180 -24.20 3.59 10.73
C GLU A 180 -23.31 4.53 11.54
N HIS A 181 -23.49 4.59 12.86
CA HIS A 181 -22.63 5.39 13.74
C HIS A 181 -21.20 4.85 13.81
N ASN A 182 -21.01 3.53 13.86
CA ASN A 182 -19.69 2.91 13.79
C ASN A 182 -18.99 3.29 12.49
N ASN A 183 -19.68 3.21 11.35
CA ASN A 183 -19.17 3.57 10.03
C ASN A 183 -18.80 5.05 9.96
N HIS A 184 -19.63 5.93 10.52
CA HIS A 184 -19.29 7.35 10.61
C HIS A 184 -18.00 7.59 11.41
N CYS A 185 -17.85 6.95 12.57
CA CYS A 185 -16.63 7.01 13.37
C CYS A 185 -15.40 6.51 12.58
N ARG A 186 -15.54 5.40 11.86
CA ARG A 186 -14.48 4.83 11.01
C ARG A 186 -14.05 5.79 9.91
N LYS A 187 -14.99 6.46 9.23
CA LYS A 187 -14.68 7.48 8.19
C LYS A 187 -13.86 8.66 8.72
N LEU A 188 -14.08 9.06 9.97
CA LEU A 188 -13.29 10.13 10.58
C LEU A 188 -11.87 9.68 10.94
N VAL A 189 -11.72 8.44 11.40
CA VAL A 189 -10.45 7.92 11.93
C VAL A 189 -9.57 7.30 10.84
N LEU A 190 -10.13 6.44 9.99
CA LEU A 190 -9.41 5.67 8.97
C LEU A 190 -9.27 6.46 7.67
N PHE A 191 -8.52 5.90 6.72
CA PHE A 191 -8.61 6.32 5.32
C PHE A 191 -9.81 5.65 4.65
N PRO A 192 -10.38 6.26 3.60
CA PRO A 192 -11.36 5.62 2.74
C PRO A 192 -10.88 4.26 2.22
N GLU A 193 -11.83 3.39 1.91
CA GLU A 193 -11.57 2.04 1.48
C GLU A 193 -11.83 1.90 -0.03
N PHE A 194 -10.79 1.48 -0.77
CA PHE A 194 -10.83 1.23 -2.20
C PHE A 194 -10.19 -0.12 -2.50
N GLU A 195 -10.67 -0.81 -3.52
CA GLU A 195 -10.04 -1.99 -4.08
C GLU A 195 -8.86 -1.55 -4.98
N ILE A 196 -7.78 -2.34 -4.99
CA ILE A 196 -6.66 -2.14 -5.90
C ILE A 196 -6.78 -3.21 -6.98
N VAL A 197 -7.15 -2.79 -8.18
CA VAL A 197 -7.17 -3.64 -9.39
C VAL A 197 -5.86 -3.48 -10.15
N THR A 198 -5.42 -4.54 -10.82
CA THR A 198 -4.10 -4.58 -11.47
C THR A 198 -4.19 -4.81 -12.96
N GLU A 199 -3.34 -4.10 -13.72
CA GLU A 199 -3.18 -4.25 -15.16
C GLU A 199 -1.69 -4.31 -15.53
N GLN A 200 -1.35 -4.92 -16.65
CA GLN A 200 0.05 -5.02 -17.09
C GLN A 200 0.51 -3.70 -17.73
N GLU A 201 1.68 -3.21 -17.34
CA GLU A 201 2.30 -2.05 -17.97
C GLU A 201 2.61 -2.33 -19.45
N GLY A 202 2.10 -1.50 -20.35
CA GLY A 202 2.38 -1.56 -21.79
C GLY A 202 1.39 -2.39 -22.60
N LYS A 203 0.42 -3.05 -21.97
CA LYS A 203 -0.59 -3.86 -22.65
C LYS A 203 -1.35 -3.08 -23.75
N ASP A 204 -1.71 -1.83 -23.49
CA ASP A 204 -2.45 -1.02 -24.47
C ASP A 204 -1.58 -0.52 -25.63
N GLN A 205 -0.25 -0.50 -25.46
CA GLN A 205 0.69 -0.08 -26.50
C GLN A 205 0.91 -1.18 -27.55
N GLU A 206 0.82 -2.46 -27.16
CA GLU A 206 0.92 -3.60 -28.08
C GLU A 206 -0.34 -3.74 -28.96
N GLU A 207 -1.52 -3.36 -28.44
CA GLU A 207 -2.79 -3.45 -29.19
C GLU A 207 -2.91 -2.34 -30.26
N GLU A 208 -2.30 -1.16 -30.08
CA GLU A 208 -2.31 -0.08 -31.08
C GLU A 208 -1.40 -0.36 -32.29
N GLU A 209 -0.34 -1.16 -32.14
CA GLU A 209 0.58 -1.51 -33.24
C GLU A 209 -0.01 -2.53 -34.23
N ASP A 210 -0.97 -3.37 -33.83
CA ASP A 210 -1.57 -4.42 -34.69
C ASP A 210 -2.64 -3.88 -35.68
N TYR A 211 -3.19 -2.68 -35.44
CA TYR A 211 -4.19 -2.06 -36.32
C TYR A 211 -3.61 -1.10 -37.38
N GLY A 212 -2.29 -1.04 -37.51
CA GLY A 212 -1.56 0.01 -38.24
C GLY A 212 -0.99 -0.33 -39.63
N GLU A 213 -1.44 -1.36 -40.35
CA GLU A 213 -1.04 -1.57 -41.76
C GLU A 213 -2.24 -1.51 -42.71
N ARG A 214 -2.57 -0.31 -43.22
CA ARG A 214 -3.17 -0.13 -44.56
C ARG A 214 -2.69 1.15 -45.24
N ASP A 215 -2.31 0.94 -46.50
CA ASP A 215 -1.69 1.83 -47.48
C ASP A 215 -2.25 3.26 -47.61
N GLY A 216 -1.37 4.13 -48.12
CA GLY A 216 -1.55 5.58 -48.17
C GLY A 216 -2.56 6.09 -49.19
N ASP A 217 -3.09 7.28 -48.91
CA ASP A 217 -3.10 8.39 -49.87
C ASP A 217 -3.21 9.74 -49.13
N ASN A 218 -2.62 10.77 -49.73
CA ASN A 218 -2.51 12.13 -49.22
C ASN A 218 -3.88 12.82 -49.11
N ASN A 219 -4.20 13.40 -47.94
CA ASN A 219 -4.84 14.72 -47.90
C ASN A 219 -4.66 15.45 -46.56
N LEU A 220 -4.31 16.73 -46.72
CA LEU A 220 -3.87 17.68 -45.71
C LEU A 220 -5.06 18.20 -44.87
N SER A 221 -5.04 18.05 -43.54
CA SER A 221 -5.61 19.06 -42.63
C SER A 221 -5.04 18.96 -41.21
N ASN A 222 -4.48 20.09 -40.77
CA ASN A 222 -3.90 20.44 -39.48
C ASN A 222 -4.29 19.59 -38.24
N SER A 223 -3.28 18.98 -37.63
CA SER A 223 -2.88 19.24 -36.24
C SER A 223 -1.40 18.86 -36.05
N LYS A 224 -0.57 19.89 -35.79
CA LYS A 224 0.85 19.78 -35.41
C LYS A 224 0.92 19.00 -34.07
N ALA A 225 1.90 18.15 -33.78
CA ALA A 225 3.30 18.19 -34.19
C ALA A 225 3.86 16.78 -34.46
N LEU A 226 4.62 16.68 -35.55
CA LEU A 226 5.47 15.56 -35.90
C LEU A 226 6.71 15.59 -35.01
N VAL A 227 7.00 14.46 -34.35
CA VAL A 227 8.28 14.20 -33.67
C VAL A 227 9.33 13.89 -34.74
N PRO A 228 10.49 14.56 -34.77
CA PRO A 228 11.66 14.00 -35.44
C PRO A 228 12.34 13.01 -34.51
N VAL A 229 12.59 11.81 -35.02
CA VAL A 229 13.53 10.84 -34.42
C VAL A 229 14.91 11.50 -34.36
N GLY A 230 15.41 11.73 -33.15
CA GLY A 230 16.74 12.27 -32.90
C GLY A 230 16.93 12.56 -31.41
N ASP A 231 18.11 12.27 -30.90
CA ASP A 231 18.56 12.62 -29.55
C ASP A 231 18.41 14.13 -29.31
N GLU A 232 17.27 14.58 -28.78
CA GLU A 232 17.07 15.99 -28.43
C GLU A 232 17.18 16.20 -26.92
N VAL A 233 18.33 16.75 -26.55
CA VAL A 233 18.57 17.53 -25.34
C VAL A 233 17.44 18.53 -25.20
N TYR A 234 16.58 18.31 -24.20
CA TYR A 234 15.52 19.26 -23.86
C TYR A 234 16.11 20.65 -23.68
N GLU A 235 15.54 21.61 -24.39
CA GLU A 235 15.88 23.02 -24.23
C GLU A 235 15.79 23.38 -22.75
N ASN A 236 16.89 23.95 -22.28
CA ASN A 236 17.15 24.42 -20.93
C ASN A 236 16.09 25.47 -20.55
N THR A 237 14.89 25.04 -20.15
CA THR A 237 14.10 25.81 -19.19
C THR A 237 15.04 25.98 -18.00
N GLY A 238 15.47 27.20 -17.66
CA GLY A 238 16.57 27.48 -16.72
C GLY A 238 16.34 27.06 -15.25
N VAL A 239 15.70 25.93 -15.04
CA VAL A 239 15.49 25.14 -13.84
C VAL A 239 16.16 23.81 -14.13
N ASP A 240 17.13 23.42 -13.31
CA ASP A 240 17.86 22.16 -13.46
C ASP A 240 16.91 20.99 -13.13
N VAL A 241 16.12 20.56 -14.12
CA VAL A 241 15.15 19.47 -13.95
C VAL A 241 15.88 18.14 -14.03
N ASP A 242 15.77 17.39 -12.95
CA ASP A 242 16.36 16.09 -12.73
C ASP A 242 15.97 15.05 -13.81
N LYS A 243 16.96 14.29 -14.31
CA LYS A 243 16.75 13.23 -15.34
C LYS A 243 15.81 12.14 -14.85
N ALA A 244 15.87 11.78 -13.56
CA ALA A 244 14.94 10.83 -12.98
C ALA A 244 13.50 11.34 -13.05
N PHE A 245 13.28 12.63 -12.79
CA PHE A 245 11.95 13.23 -12.86
C PHE A 245 11.38 13.21 -14.28
N LEU A 246 12.18 13.52 -15.31
CA LEU A 246 11.74 13.42 -16.70
C LEU A 246 11.38 11.96 -17.09
N LYS A 247 12.21 10.98 -16.67
CA LYS A 247 11.92 9.55 -16.86
C LYS A 247 10.63 9.15 -16.14
N PHE A 248 10.43 9.65 -14.93
CA PHE A 248 9.21 9.44 -14.15
C PHE A 248 7.99 9.99 -14.89
N GLN A 249 8.01 11.26 -15.31
CA GLN A 249 6.88 11.87 -16.01
C GLN A 249 6.50 11.10 -17.27
N LYS A 250 7.49 10.79 -18.13
CA LYS A 250 7.26 10.02 -19.36
C LYS A 250 6.69 8.63 -19.08
N ARG A 251 7.08 7.99 -17.97
CA ARG A 251 6.58 6.66 -17.61
C ARG A 251 5.17 6.69 -17.03
N ILE A 252 4.81 7.74 -16.30
CA ILE A 252 3.49 7.90 -15.70
C ILE A 252 2.45 8.41 -16.71
N GLU A 253 2.88 9.17 -17.73
CA GLU A 253 2.00 9.83 -18.71
C GLU A 253 0.93 8.93 -19.35
N PRO A 254 1.22 7.68 -19.78
CA PRO A 254 0.18 6.81 -20.35
C PRO A 254 -0.87 6.34 -19.34
N TYR A 255 -0.48 6.28 -18.06
CA TYR A 255 -1.31 5.74 -16.97
C TYR A 255 -1.26 6.68 -15.75
N PRO A 256 -1.79 7.91 -15.84
CA PRO A 256 -1.59 8.94 -14.81
C PRO A 256 -2.31 8.63 -13.48
N GLU A 257 -3.33 7.77 -13.52
CA GLU A 257 -4.13 7.37 -12.35
C GLU A 257 -3.52 6.21 -11.56
N GLN A 258 -2.43 5.61 -12.06
CA GLN A 258 -1.77 4.50 -11.37
C GLN A 258 -1.30 4.93 -9.96
N ILE A 259 -1.55 4.07 -8.97
CA ILE A 259 -1.22 4.31 -7.56
C ILE A 259 -0.17 3.33 -7.02
N ILE A 260 -0.06 2.17 -7.64
CA ILE A 260 0.88 1.10 -7.29
C ILE A 260 1.64 0.68 -8.54
N ARG A 261 2.93 0.36 -8.38
CA ARG A 261 3.71 -0.38 -9.36
C ARG A 261 4.28 -1.61 -8.68
N TYR A 262 3.71 -2.76 -8.97
CA TYR A 262 4.15 -4.05 -8.46
C TYR A 262 5.36 -4.50 -9.29
N ASN A 263 6.53 -4.45 -8.66
CA ASN A 263 7.83 -4.60 -9.31
C ASN A 263 8.54 -5.81 -8.72
N ARG A 264 7.83 -6.95 -8.56
CA ARG A 264 8.42 -8.10 -7.91
C ARG A 264 9.56 -8.64 -8.76
N ILE A 265 10.74 -8.67 -8.14
CA ILE A 265 11.97 -9.15 -8.75
C ILE A 265 11.93 -10.67 -8.87
N GLU A 266 12.16 -11.19 -10.07
CA GLU A 266 12.42 -12.61 -10.33
C GLU A 266 13.84 -12.96 -9.87
N TYR A 267 13.96 -14.00 -9.03
CA TYR A 267 15.17 -14.32 -8.27
C TYR A 267 16.43 -14.56 -9.10
N GLU A 268 16.25 -15.05 -10.33
CA GLU A 268 17.30 -15.48 -11.24
C GLU A 268 17.37 -14.63 -12.52
N SER A 269 16.52 -13.60 -12.64
CA SER A 269 16.47 -12.76 -13.83
C SER A 269 17.46 -11.60 -13.75
N GLU A 270 18.19 -11.35 -14.83
CA GLU A 270 19.02 -10.14 -14.99
C GLU A 270 18.17 -8.93 -15.44
N ASN A 271 16.92 -9.16 -15.86
CA ASN A 271 16.01 -8.15 -16.42
C ASN A 271 14.92 -7.70 -15.43
N ASN A 272 15.33 -7.53 -14.17
CA ASN A 272 14.44 -7.09 -13.11
C ASN A 272 14.08 -5.61 -13.23
N PRO A 273 12.81 -5.23 -12.97
CA PRO A 273 12.37 -3.85 -13.08
C PRO A 273 13.08 -2.96 -12.08
N GLU A 274 13.65 -1.85 -12.55
CA GLU A 274 14.20 -0.82 -11.68
C GLU A 274 13.08 -0.01 -11.01
N PRO A 275 13.28 0.45 -9.76
CA PRO A 275 12.41 1.43 -9.17
C PRO A 275 12.23 2.68 -10.06
N LEU A 276 10.99 3.14 -10.21
CA LEU A 276 10.72 4.43 -10.83
C LEU A 276 10.97 5.54 -9.80
N TRP A 277 12.05 6.30 -10.01
CA TRP A 277 12.48 7.36 -9.10
C TRP A 277 11.86 8.71 -9.46
N VAL A 278 11.41 9.47 -8.46
CA VAL A 278 10.92 10.85 -8.68
C VAL A 278 12.05 11.88 -8.68
N SER A 279 13.24 11.48 -8.24
CA SER A 279 14.46 12.30 -8.24
C SER A 279 15.74 11.43 -8.19
N ASP A 280 16.86 11.99 -8.62
CA ASP A 280 18.24 11.54 -8.51
C ASP A 280 18.81 11.69 -7.09
N ILE A 281 18.22 12.53 -6.23
CA ILE A 281 18.62 12.64 -4.82
C ILE A 281 17.84 11.67 -3.92
N ASP A 282 18.37 11.37 -2.74
CA ASP A 282 17.71 10.54 -1.71
C ASP A 282 17.29 9.13 -2.18
N LYS A 283 18.05 8.54 -3.11
CA LYS A 283 17.97 7.10 -3.43
C LYS A 283 18.60 6.28 -2.29
N PRO A 284 18.01 5.13 -1.90
CA PRO A 284 18.55 4.30 -0.84
C PRO A 284 19.89 3.68 -1.25
N THR A 285 20.80 3.59 -0.30
CA THR A 285 22.05 2.83 -0.43
C THR A 285 21.86 1.39 0.06
N VAL A 286 22.87 0.53 -0.16
CA VAL A 286 22.86 -0.85 0.36
C VAL A 286 22.77 -0.87 1.90
N GLN A 287 23.31 0.15 2.58
CA GLN A 287 23.24 0.26 4.04
C GLN A 287 21.85 0.69 4.54
N ASP A 288 21.07 1.38 3.71
CA ASP A 288 19.70 1.77 4.04
C ASP A 288 18.74 0.57 3.99
N ILE A 289 18.96 -0.34 3.03
CA ILE A 289 18.17 -1.54 2.84
C ILE A 289 18.90 -2.72 3.49
N ASN A 290 18.82 -2.78 4.81
CA ASN A 290 19.47 -3.84 5.58
C ASN A 290 18.94 -5.23 5.17
N PRO A 291 19.79 -6.28 5.20
CA PRO A 291 19.38 -7.66 4.99
C PRO A 291 18.24 -8.08 5.92
N CYS A 292 17.53 -9.13 5.54
CA CYS A 292 16.51 -9.75 6.37
C CYS A 292 17.11 -10.19 7.71
N PRO A 293 16.59 -9.73 8.86
CA PRO A 293 17.15 -10.07 10.16
C PRO A 293 16.91 -11.54 10.55
N HIS A 294 16.10 -12.28 9.79
CA HIS A 294 15.73 -13.66 10.10
C HIS A 294 16.54 -14.70 9.32
N CYS A 295 16.74 -14.51 8.02
CA CYS A 295 17.52 -15.44 7.18
C CYS A 295 18.88 -14.86 6.73
N GLY A 296 19.15 -13.57 7.00
CA GLY A 296 20.38 -12.89 6.60
C GLY A 296 20.49 -12.53 5.11
N GLN A 297 19.50 -12.89 4.30
CA GLN A 297 19.49 -12.64 2.86
C GLN A 297 19.07 -11.21 2.52
N GLU A 298 19.40 -10.74 1.32
CA GLU A 298 19.05 -9.40 0.86
C GLU A 298 17.53 -9.18 0.83
N ARG A 299 17.14 -7.90 0.92
CA ARG A 299 15.78 -7.47 0.63
C ARG A 299 15.74 -6.85 -0.76
N THR A 300 14.73 -7.21 -1.54
CA THR A 300 14.52 -6.75 -2.91
C THR A 300 13.31 -5.84 -2.97
N LEU A 301 13.23 -5.01 -4.01
CA LEU A 301 12.03 -4.22 -4.26
C LEU A 301 10.84 -5.17 -4.46
N GLU A 302 9.74 -4.84 -3.79
CA GLU A 302 8.47 -5.54 -3.93
C GLU A 302 7.51 -4.74 -4.81
N PHE A 303 7.18 -3.53 -4.36
CA PHE A 303 6.28 -2.63 -5.05
C PHE A 303 6.55 -1.18 -4.62
N GLN A 304 6.03 -0.27 -5.43
CA GLN A 304 6.06 1.16 -5.19
C GLN A 304 4.64 1.70 -5.00
N ILE A 305 4.46 2.57 -4.02
CA ILE A 305 3.25 3.38 -3.83
C ILE A 305 3.56 4.80 -4.32
N LEU A 306 2.77 5.27 -5.28
CA LEU A 306 2.97 6.57 -5.89
C LEU A 306 2.27 7.69 -5.13
N SER A 307 2.67 8.93 -5.38
CA SER A 307 2.03 10.12 -4.82
C SER A 307 0.56 10.25 -5.23
N THR A 308 0.16 9.71 -6.40
CA THR A 308 -1.23 9.70 -6.88
C THR A 308 -2.19 9.08 -5.87
N LEU A 309 -1.72 8.12 -5.04
CA LEU A 309 -2.53 7.51 -3.99
C LEU A 309 -3.07 8.54 -2.98
N LEU A 310 -2.36 9.66 -2.75
CA LEU A 310 -2.76 10.73 -1.83
C LEU A 310 -4.15 11.29 -2.15
N ASN A 311 -4.55 11.29 -3.43
CA ASN A 311 -5.85 11.79 -3.89
C ASN A 311 -7.03 10.95 -3.38
N TYR A 312 -6.79 9.70 -2.99
CA TYR A 312 -7.82 8.76 -2.51
C TYR A 312 -7.94 8.73 -0.97
N LEU A 313 -7.12 9.51 -0.26
CA LEU A 313 -7.08 9.47 1.22
C LEU A 313 -8.07 10.43 1.90
N GLU A 314 -8.80 11.25 1.12
CA GLU A 314 -9.70 12.30 1.63
C GLU A 314 -9.02 13.20 2.68
N ILE A 315 -7.76 13.57 2.43
CA ILE A 315 -6.99 14.48 3.30
C ILE A 315 -7.09 15.92 2.79
N ASP A 316 -7.06 16.88 3.71
CA ASP A 316 -6.95 18.30 3.35
C ASP A 316 -5.49 18.64 3.02
N HIS A 317 -5.18 18.67 1.72
CA HIS A 317 -3.85 18.95 1.19
C HIS A 317 -3.33 20.36 1.53
N LEU A 318 -4.20 21.28 1.92
CA LEU A 318 -3.81 22.65 2.30
C LEU A 318 -3.31 22.73 3.75
N GLN A 319 -3.55 21.70 4.56
CA GLN A 319 -3.10 21.69 5.94
C GLN A 319 -1.59 21.53 6.02
N GLN A 320 -0.97 22.26 6.96
CA GLN A 320 0.45 22.08 7.26
C GLN A 320 0.79 20.65 7.69
N SER A 321 -0.17 19.93 8.25
CA SER A 321 -0.08 18.53 8.65
C SER A 321 -0.59 17.55 7.58
N SER A 322 -0.74 17.97 6.32
CA SER A 322 -1.08 17.04 5.22
C SER A 322 0.02 16.00 5.02
N LEU A 323 -0.39 14.81 4.59
CA LEU A 323 0.52 13.78 4.11
C LEU A 323 1.08 14.19 2.75
N ASP A 324 2.34 13.84 2.52
CA ASP A 324 3.06 14.15 1.30
C ASP A 324 4.25 13.21 1.12
N TRP A 325 4.43 12.72 -0.10
CA TRP A 325 5.54 11.89 -0.58
C TRP A 325 5.54 11.89 -2.12
N GLY A 326 6.70 11.65 -2.73
CA GLY A 326 6.78 11.40 -4.17
C GLY A 326 6.57 9.92 -4.50
N THR A 327 7.32 9.05 -3.82
CA THR A 327 7.15 7.59 -3.93
C THR A 327 7.53 6.90 -2.61
N LEU A 328 6.83 5.80 -2.30
CA LEU A 328 7.15 4.90 -1.20
C LEU A 328 7.52 3.54 -1.79
N LEU A 329 8.74 3.08 -1.56
CA LEU A 329 9.24 1.81 -2.04
C LEU A 329 9.23 0.80 -0.92
N ILE A 330 8.59 -0.34 -1.14
CA ILE A 330 8.52 -1.42 -0.17
C ILE A 330 9.56 -2.46 -0.57
N TYR A 331 10.42 -2.81 0.38
CA TYR A 331 11.45 -3.84 0.22
C TYR A 331 11.13 -5.00 1.14
N SER A 332 11.11 -6.20 0.59
CA SER A 332 10.83 -7.43 1.32
C SER A 332 11.98 -8.42 1.19
N CYS A 333 12.06 -9.41 2.09
CA CYS A 333 13.08 -10.46 1.96
C CYS A 333 12.91 -11.21 0.63
N LYS A 334 13.99 -11.26 -0.17
CA LYS A 334 14.07 -11.94 -1.47
C LYS A 334 13.43 -13.32 -1.39
N TYR A 335 13.92 -14.19 -0.51
CA TYR A 335 13.44 -15.58 -0.42
C TYR A 335 12.19 -15.79 0.45
N ASN A 336 11.37 -14.75 0.68
CA ASN A 336 10.08 -14.88 1.40
C ASN A 336 10.16 -15.67 2.73
N CYS A 337 11.25 -15.49 3.47
CA CYS A 337 11.60 -16.39 4.57
C CYS A 337 10.47 -16.57 5.60
N HIS A 338 10.20 -17.82 5.97
CA HIS A 338 9.26 -18.11 7.04
C HIS A 338 9.99 -18.23 8.38
N VAL A 339 9.37 -17.74 9.46
CA VAL A 339 9.85 -17.93 10.83
C VAL A 339 8.70 -18.52 11.64
N GLU A 340 8.93 -19.71 12.19
CA GLU A 340 7.92 -20.41 12.97
C GLU A 340 7.44 -19.56 14.16
N ASN A 341 6.13 -19.57 14.42
CA ASN A 341 5.47 -18.77 15.46
C ASN A 341 5.58 -17.23 15.29
N MET A 342 6.05 -16.76 14.13
CA MET A 342 6.11 -15.34 13.82
C MET A 342 5.13 -14.98 12.70
N TYR A 343 3.98 -14.44 13.10
CA TYR A 343 2.86 -14.18 12.18
C TYR A 343 3.04 -12.91 11.34
N TYR A 344 3.87 -11.96 11.80
CA TYR A 344 4.17 -10.72 11.09
C TYR A 344 5.66 -10.42 11.14
N ILE A 345 6.27 -10.27 9.96
CA ILE A 345 7.68 -9.90 9.77
C ILE A 345 7.76 -8.43 9.38
N ASN A 346 8.66 -7.67 10.03
CA ASN A 346 8.87 -6.27 9.67
C ASN A 346 9.65 -6.17 8.34
N GLU A 347 9.07 -5.44 7.41
CA GLU A 347 9.69 -5.11 6.13
C GLU A 347 10.07 -3.63 6.07
N ILE A 348 10.83 -3.26 5.03
CA ILE A 348 11.40 -1.91 4.90
C ILE A 348 10.53 -1.09 3.96
N LEU A 349 10.33 0.17 4.34
CA LEU A 349 9.82 1.21 3.46
C LEU A 349 10.92 2.25 3.25
N TRP A 350 11.11 2.70 2.01
CA TRP A 350 11.88 3.87 1.67
C TRP A 350 10.97 4.95 1.12
N ARG A 351 11.06 6.18 1.64
CA ARG A 351 10.31 7.33 1.11
C ARG A 351 11.26 8.25 0.37
N GLN A 352 10.89 8.61 -0.86
CA GLN A 352 11.50 9.69 -1.62
C GLN A 352 10.46 10.80 -1.85
N ASN A 353 10.89 12.05 -1.77
CA ASN A 353 10.08 13.22 -2.12
C ASN A 353 10.46 13.71 -3.52
N PHE A 354 9.56 14.46 -4.17
CA PHE A 354 9.96 15.25 -5.33
C PHE A 354 11.07 16.24 -4.95
N SER A 355 11.92 16.58 -5.92
CA SER A 355 12.92 17.63 -5.71
C SER A 355 12.24 18.97 -5.41
N ASP A 356 12.83 19.74 -4.50
CA ASP A 356 12.43 21.12 -4.24
C ASP A 356 12.91 22.09 -5.35
N ASP A 357 13.77 21.61 -6.26
CA ASP A 357 14.34 22.35 -7.38
C ASP A 357 13.30 22.52 -8.49
N GLY A 358 12.43 23.49 -8.25
CA GLY A 358 11.27 23.87 -9.07
C GLY A 358 10.21 24.62 -8.26
N LEU A 359 10.14 24.36 -6.95
CA LEU A 359 9.24 25.04 -5.99
C LEU A 359 9.88 26.30 -5.36
N ASN A 360 11.20 26.44 -5.41
CA ASN A 360 11.95 27.51 -4.75
C ASN A 360 11.97 28.88 -5.46
N TRP A 361 11.24 29.06 -6.57
CA TRP A 361 11.18 30.34 -7.30
C TRP A 361 10.79 31.55 -6.43
N LYS A 362 9.99 31.37 -5.37
CA LYS A 362 9.49 32.50 -4.54
C LYS A 362 10.24 32.77 -3.25
N ARG A 363 11.30 32.03 -2.89
CA ARG A 363 12.01 32.27 -1.62
C ARG A 363 13.25 33.17 -1.73
N ASN A 364 13.68 33.53 -2.94
CA ASN A 364 14.84 34.39 -3.17
C ASN A 364 14.52 35.72 -3.89
N LEU A 365 13.27 36.18 -3.82
CA LEU A 365 12.88 37.52 -4.29
C LEU A 365 12.12 38.29 -3.20
N LYS A 366 12.83 38.63 -2.11
CA LYS A 366 12.87 39.94 -1.41
C LYS A 366 13.28 39.80 0.05
#